data_AF-A0A2V6WW44-F1
#
_entry.id   AF-A0A2V6WW44-F1
#
_cell.length_a   1.000
_cell.length_b   1.000
_cell.length_c   1.000
_cell.angle_alpha   90.00
_cell.angle_beta   90.00
_cell.angle_gamma   90.00
#
_symmetry.space_group_name_H-M   'P 1'
#
loop_
_entity.id
_entity.type
_entity.pdbx_description
1 polymer ?
#
loop_
_entity_poly.entity_id
_entity_poly.type
_entity_poly.pdbx_seq_one_letter_code
_entity_poly.pdbx_strand_id
1 'polypeptide(L)'
;MRLLYWRFLGLAERAGVGWRQPQSRAHPKPGRALVRGRSTRARVRGAPLRRSRARRRDARPCARRAARVGGRPTRVIAVVGPTASGKSALAMRVAEALGGEIVSADSRQVYRGMDIGTAKPRPDERARVPHHLIDVADPADRYDVFRYQRDARAVLDAIAARGRTAVVVGGTGLYVRALLDGLDLASIPTDPVLRARIEADAERDGADALHRRLRQLDPDAAARVDPRNVRRVVRYVEAALLTGGLTASWRRDGAVPSRRIGLAPPREILIAAIEARVRRMVDAGVLDETRALLARGLDPSLPSLSGHGYVHWARHLGGALTLEDAIALTVRDTRRYSRRQMTWFRRDGATRWIDPTVEDPLPATLSE
;
A
#
# COMPACT_ATOMS: atom_id res chain seq x y z
N MET A 1 -9.36 26.72 7.23
CA MET A 1 -9.29 25.29 6.81
C MET A 1 -8.13 24.99 5.87
N ARG A 2 -8.05 25.54 4.64
CA ARG A 2 -6.93 25.24 3.71
C ARG A 2 -5.55 25.66 4.24
N LEU A 3 -5.47 26.78 4.96
CA LEU A 3 -4.20 27.31 5.49
C LEU A 3 -3.53 26.35 6.49
N LEU A 4 -4.30 25.74 7.39
CA LEU A 4 -3.80 24.75 8.36
C LEU A 4 -3.20 23.54 7.65
N TYR A 5 -3.87 23.03 6.63
CA TYR A 5 -3.40 21.90 5.83
C TYR A 5 -2.13 22.20 5.05
N TRP A 6 -2.05 23.36 4.40
CA TRP A 6 -0.85 23.75 3.67
C TRP A 6 0.31 24.04 4.60
N ARG A 7 0.06 24.59 5.80
CA ARG A 7 1.07 24.75 6.84
C ARG A 7 1.53 23.38 7.38
N PHE A 8 0.61 22.45 7.57
CA PHE A 8 0.89 21.06 7.93
C PHE A 8 1.75 20.35 6.87
N LEU A 9 1.55 20.65 5.58
CA LEU A 9 2.39 20.17 4.49
C LEU A 9 3.71 20.95 4.31
N GLY A 10 3.95 22.03 5.06
CA GLY A 10 5.11 22.92 4.87
C GLY A 10 5.08 23.74 3.58
N LEU A 11 3.88 23.99 3.02
CA LEU A 11 3.65 24.59 1.71
C LEU A 11 3.03 26.00 1.75
N ALA A 12 2.65 26.51 2.93
CA ALA A 12 1.93 27.78 3.05
C ALA A 12 2.79 29.05 2.85
N GLU A 13 4.11 28.97 2.96
CA GLU A 13 4.98 30.17 2.93
C GLU A 13 5.49 30.56 1.52
N ARG A 14 5.17 29.78 0.47
CA ARG A 14 5.73 30.03 -0.89
C ARG A 14 4.71 30.42 -1.97
N ALA A 15 3.43 30.59 -1.65
CA ALA A 15 2.40 30.88 -2.65
C ALA A 15 1.62 32.15 -2.33
N GLY A 16 2.17 33.31 -2.70
CA GLY A 16 1.48 34.60 -2.75
C GLY A 16 0.49 34.71 -3.92
N VAL A 17 -0.45 33.76 -4.04
CA VAL A 17 -1.49 33.81 -5.08
C VAL A 17 -2.85 33.60 -4.44
N GLY A 18 -3.64 34.68 -4.39
CA GLY A 18 -5.01 34.67 -3.89
C GLY A 18 -5.94 33.89 -4.82
N TRP A 19 -6.64 32.89 -4.29
CA TRP A 19 -7.63 32.12 -5.03
C TRP A 19 -9.04 32.39 -4.49
N ARG A 20 -9.89 32.97 -5.33
CA ARG A 20 -11.33 33.23 -5.08
C ARG A 20 -12.12 31.92 -5.10
N GLN A 21 -13.12 31.82 -4.22
CA GLN A 21 -14.04 30.69 -4.13
C GLN A 21 -15.08 30.70 -5.27
N PRO A 22 -15.47 29.54 -5.84
CA PRO A 22 -16.74 29.39 -6.54
C PRO A 22 -17.84 28.95 -5.56
N GLN A 23 -18.96 29.69 -5.58
CA GLN A 23 -20.14 29.49 -4.75
C GLN A 23 -20.94 28.23 -5.13
N SER A 24 -21.51 27.59 -4.11
CA SER A 24 -22.42 26.45 -4.17
C SER A 24 -23.83 26.83 -4.64
N ARG A 25 -24.49 25.95 -5.41
CA ARG A 25 -25.96 25.90 -5.46
C ARG A 25 -26.44 24.46 -5.28
N ALA A 26 -27.25 24.26 -4.24
CA ALA A 26 -27.98 23.05 -3.92
C ALA A 26 -29.45 23.23 -4.32
N HIS A 27 -30.11 22.17 -4.79
CA HIS A 27 -31.58 22.07 -4.82
C HIS A 27 -32.04 20.60 -4.75
N PRO A 28 -33.29 20.33 -4.32
CA PRO A 28 -33.60 19.28 -3.35
C PRO A 28 -34.32 18.05 -3.93
N LYS A 29 -34.42 17.00 -3.11
CA LYS A 29 -35.26 15.80 -3.34
C LYS A 29 -36.74 16.05 -3.00
N PRO A 30 -37.65 15.28 -3.61
CA PRO A 30 -38.89 14.87 -2.95
C PRO A 30 -39.00 13.33 -2.84
N GLY A 31 -39.69 12.86 -1.79
CA GLY A 31 -39.95 11.44 -1.50
C GLY A 31 -41.41 11.02 -1.67
N ARG A 32 -41.71 9.80 -1.16
CA ARG A 32 -42.99 9.05 -0.99
C ARG A 32 -42.94 7.72 -1.76
N ALA A 33 -43.59 6.63 -1.36
CA ALA A 33 -44.18 6.18 -0.10
C ALA A 33 -44.35 4.65 -0.20
N LEU A 34 -44.58 4.04 0.96
CA LEU A 34 -44.96 2.65 1.26
C LEU A 34 -45.96 1.96 0.32
N VAL A 35 -45.76 0.67 0.06
CA VAL A 35 -46.83 -0.34 -0.08
C VAL A 35 -46.41 -1.66 0.60
N ARG A 36 -47.34 -2.22 1.39
CA ARG A 36 -47.24 -3.48 2.14
C ARG A 36 -47.55 -4.68 1.25
N GLY A 37 -46.90 -5.82 1.54
CA GLY A 37 -47.34 -7.14 1.09
C GLY A 37 -46.88 -8.23 2.08
N ARG A 38 -47.85 -8.89 2.74
CA ARG A 38 -47.67 -10.03 3.65
C ARG A 38 -47.79 -11.35 2.87
N SER A 39 -46.98 -12.36 3.19
CA SER A 39 -47.38 -13.77 3.30
C SER A 39 -46.23 -14.57 3.98
N THR A 40 -46.40 -15.02 5.23
CA THR A 40 -46.77 -16.38 5.72
C THR A 40 -45.69 -17.47 5.68
N ARG A 41 -45.23 -17.81 6.90
CA ARG A 41 -44.95 -19.15 7.50
C ARG A 41 -44.14 -20.19 6.71
N ALA A 42 -43.04 -20.67 7.30
CA ALA A 42 -43.01 -21.94 8.05
C ALA A 42 -41.65 -22.15 8.76
N ARG A 43 -41.69 -22.66 9.99
CA ARG A 43 -40.56 -23.16 10.79
C ARG A 43 -40.32 -24.63 10.44
N VAL A 44 -39.05 -25.06 10.40
CA VAL A 44 -38.66 -26.41 10.84
C VAL A 44 -37.33 -26.33 11.58
N ARG A 45 -37.31 -26.85 12.81
CA ARG A 45 -36.13 -27.12 13.64
C ARG A 45 -35.61 -28.53 13.33
N GLY A 46 -34.30 -28.74 13.40
CA GLY A 46 -33.70 -30.07 13.47
C GLY A 46 -32.20 -29.98 13.74
N ALA A 47 -31.80 -30.27 14.97
CA ALA A 47 -30.41 -30.46 15.42
C ALA A 47 -30.14 -31.98 15.61
N PRO A 48 -28.99 -32.41 16.15
CA PRO A 48 -27.75 -32.73 15.43
C PRO A 48 -27.41 -34.23 15.51
N LEU A 49 -26.58 -34.74 14.58
CA LEU A 49 -26.07 -36.11 14.65
C LEU A 49 -24.65 -36.15 15.23
N ARG A 50 -24.55 -36.74 16.43
CA ARG A 50 -23.34 -37.26 17.06
C ARG A 50 -22.84 -38.51 16.33
N ARG A 51 -21.53 -38.56 16.02
CA ARG A 51 -20.69 -39.79 15.96
C ARG A 51 -19.25 -39.35 16.30
N SER A 52 -18.74 -39.63 17.49
CA SER A 52 -18.17 -40.88 18.02
C SER A 52 -16.64 -40.77 18.11
N ARG A 53 -16.14 -40.98 19.32
CA ARG A 53 -14.74 -40.91 19.75
C ARG A 53 -13.86 -41.89 18.97
N ALA A 54 -12.67 -41.44 18.57
CA ALA A 54 -11.51 -42.30 18.35
C ALA A 54 -10.28 -41.65 18.98
N ARG A 55 -9.74 -42.30 20.02
CA ARG A 55 -8.46 -42.00 20.66
C ARG A 55 -7.32 -42.52 19.76
N ARG A 56 -6.34 -41.68 19.43
CA ARG A 56 -4.95 -42.06 19.09
C ARG A 56 -4.03 -40.91 19.54
N ARG A 57 -3.32 -41.12 20.66
CA ARG A 57 -1.87 -41.42 20.76
C ARG A 57 -0.99 -40.17 20.68
N ASP A 58 -0.49 -39.81 21.86
CA ASP A 58 0.77 -39.12 22.19
C ASP A 58 1.56 -38.52 21.02
N ALA A 59 1.49 -37.20 20.90
CA ALA A 59 2.51 -36.38 20.27
C ALA A 59 3.11 -35.46 21.32
N ARG A 60 4.36 -35.77 21.70
CA ARG A 60 5.22 -34.98 22.58
C ARG A 60 5.22 -33.50 22.15
N PRO A 61 5.12 -32.52 23.07
CA PRO A 61 5.35 -31.14 22.69
C PRO A 61 6.84 -30.97 22.36
N CYS A 62 7.14 -30.78 21.08
CA CYS A 62 8.45 -30.34 20.64
C CYS A 62 8.69 -28.93 21.18
N ALA A 63 9.40 -28.84 22.30
CA ALA A 63 9.86 -27.59 22.87
C ALA A 63 10.89 -26.96 21.93
N ARG A 64 10.46 -26.03 21.08
CA ARG A 64 11.34 -25.03 20.46
C ARG A 64 11.12 -23.70 21.15
N ARG A 65 11.79 -23.55 22.30
CA ARG A 65 12.04 -22.26 22.95
C ARG A 65 13.09 -21.53 22.10
N ALA A 66 12.64 -20.69 21.17
CA ALA A 66 13.53 -19.67 20.61
C ALA A 66 13.85 -18.70 21.74
N ALA A 67 15.14 -18.52 22.03
CA ALA A 67 15.61 -17.57 23.02
C ALA A 67 15.08 -16.17 22.67
N ARG A 68 14.15 -15.65 23.49
CA ARG A 68 13.76 -14.25 23.43
C ARG A 68 14.95 -13.45 23.95
N VAL A 69 15.70 -12.83 23.04
CA VAL A 69 16.63 -11.75 23.38
C VAL A 69 15.79 -10.67 24.07
N GLY A 70 16.16 -10.33 25.30
CA GLY A 70 15.41 -9.47 26.22
C GLY A 70 15.40 -7.98 25.83
N GLY A 71 14.95 -7.64 24.63
CA GLY A 71 14.59 -6.28 24.25
C GLY A 71 13.11 -6.01 24.55
N ARG A 72 12.78 -4.80 25.02
CA ARG A 72 11.38 -4.33 25.01
C ARG A 72 10.84 -4.44 23.57
N PRO A 73 9.60 -4.93 23.37
CA PRO A 73 9.02 -4.98 22.04
C PRO A 73 9.02 -3.58 21.42
N THR A 74 9.52 -3.45 20.18
CA THR A 74 9.59 -2.17 19.46
C THR A 74 8.23 -1.51 19.43
N ARG A 75 8.15 -0.24 19.83
CA ARG A 75 6.96 0.57 19.55
C ARG A 75 6.92 0.82 18.05
N VAL A 76 5.93 0.25 17.37
CA VAL A 76 5.71 0.45 15.93
C VAL A 76 4.50 1.37 15.73
N ILE A 77 4.70 2.46 15.00
CA ILE A 77 3.65 3.40 14.61
C ILE A 77 3.56 3.40 13.09
N ALA A 78 2.41 3.07 12.54
CA ALA A 78 2.15 3.11 11.10
C ALA A 78 1.36 4.37 10.73
N VAL A 79 1.93 5.18 9.83
CA VAL A 79 1.28 6.35 9.24
C VAL A 79 0.91 6.04 7.79
N VAL A 80 -0.40 5.90 7.54
CA VAL A 80 -0.98 5.44 6.27
C VAL A 80 -1.93 6.47 5.67
N GLY A 81 -2.36 6.23 4.42
CA GLY A 81 -3.23 7.15 3.68
C GLY A 81 -2.78 7.41 2.24
N PRO A 82 -3.57 8.17 1.48
CA PRO A 82 -3.36 8.37 0.05
C PRO A 82 -2.13 9.24 -0.23
N THR A 83 -1.55 9.15 -1.42
CA THR A 83 -0.49 10.08 -1.85
C THR A 83 -0.96 11.53 -1.74
N ALA A 84 -0.03 12.43 -1.40
CA ALA A 84 -0.28 13.85 -1.11
C ALA A 84 -1.15 14.16 0.14
N SER A 85 -1.41 13.20 1.04
CA SER A 85 -2.15 13.44 2.30
C SER A 85 -1.30 14.00 3.47
N GLY A 86 0.02 14.15 3.28
CA GLY A 86 0.93 14.63 4.32
C GLY A 86 1.52 13.57 5.26
N LYS A 87 1.46 12.29 4.89
CA LYS A 87 2.05 11.19 5.69
C LYS A 87 3.50 11.43 6.08
N SER A 88 4.33 11.86 5.14
CA SER A 88 5.76 12.11 5.39
C SER A 88 5.96 13.24 6.40
N ALA A 89 5.16 14.32 6.34
CA ALA A 89 5.24 15.42 7.30
C ALA A 89 4.87 14.97 8.72
N LEU A 90 3.79 14.18 8.87
CA LEU A 90 3.44 13.60 10.17
C LEU A 90 4.52 12.63 10.67
N ALA A 91 5.03 11.78 9.79
CA ALA A 91 6.05 10.81 10.14
C ALA A 91 7.32 11.44 10.69
N MET A 92 7.80 12.50 10.03
CA MET A 92 8.95 13.27 10.50
C MET A 92 8.70 13.82 11.90
N ARG A 93 7.56 14.49 12.11
CA ARG A 93 7.19 15.05 13.43
C ARG A 93 7.10 13.97 14.52
N VAL A 94 6.57 12.80 14.19
CA VAL A 94 6.46 11.67 15.14
C VAL A 94 7.83 11.08 15.45
N ALA A 95 8.67 10.89 14.44
CA ALA A 95 10.01 10.36 14.62
C ALA A 95 10.89 11.32 15.43
N GLU A 96 10.82 12.62 15.17
CA GLU A 96 11.52 13.65 15.95
C GLU A 96 11.04 13.67 17.41
N ALA A 97 9.72 13.63 17.64
CA ALA A 97 9.16 13.65 18.99
C ALA A 97 9.49 12.39 19.82
N LEU A 98 9.71 11.25 19.18
CA LEU A 98 9.94 9.96 19.85
C LEU A 98 11.39 9.45 19.75
N GLY A 99 12.30 10.23 19.15
CA GLY A 99 13.65 9.74 18.80
C GLY A 99 13.60 8.48 17.92
N GLY A 100 12.59 8.39 17.05
CA GLY A 100 12.31 7.24 16.21
C GLY A 100 13.03 7.27 14.87
N GLU A 101 12.87 6.18 14.13
CA GLU A 101 13.43 5.99 12.79
C GLU A 101 12.30 5.65 11.80
N ILE A 102 12.39 6.16 10.57
CA ILE A 102 11.33 5.99 9.56
C ILE A 102 11.63 4.76 8.69
N VAL A 103 10.63 3.89 8.52
CA VAL A 103 10.67 2.75 7.61
C VAL A 103 9.72 3.03 6.44
N SER A 104 10.26 3.25 5.24
CA SER A 104 9.42 3.52 4.07
C SER A 104 8.67 2.26 3.62
N ALA A 105 7.35 2.37 3.52
CA ALA A 105 6.43 1.37 2.98
C ALA A 105 5.89 1.82 1.60
N ASP A 106 6.79 2.24 0.71
CA ASP A 106 6.47 2.69 -0.64
C ASP A 106 7.23 1.87 -1.70
N SER A 107 6.48 1.19 -2.59
CA SER A 107 7.06 0.35 -3.65
C SER A 107 7.92 1.10 -4.67
N ARG A 108 8.00 2.43 -4.64
CA ARG A 108 8.76 3.24 -5.60
C ARG A 108 9.94 3.96 -4.99
N GLN A 109 9.88 4.30 -3.70
CA GLN A 109 11.00 4.94 -3.01
C GLN A 109 12.18 3.99 -2.77
N VAL A 110 12.00 2.69 -2.96
CA VAL A 110 13.07 1.69 -2.88
C VAL A 110 14.12 1.83 -3.99
N TYR A 111 13.78 2.43 -5.13
CA TYR A 111 14.63 2.44 -6.33
C TYR A 111 15.54 3.66 -6.41
N ARG A 112 16.85 3.46 -6.62
CA ARG A 112 17.85 4.54 -6.75
C ARG A 112 17.63 5.41 -7.98
N GLY A 113 17.90 6.71 -7.85
CA GLY A 113 17.80 7.68 -8.97
C GLY A 113 16.38 7.99 -9.41
N MET A 114 15.38 7.62 -8.63
CA MET A 114 13.96 7.91 -8.83
C MET A 114 13.45 8.77 -7.67
N ASP A 115 13.96 9.98 -7.50
CA ASP A 115 13.80 10.81 -6.30
C ASP A 115 12.62 11.78 -6.43
N ILE A 116 12.61 12.59 -7.48
CA ILE A 116 11.63 13.66 -7.72
C ILE A 116 10.27 13.05 -8.05
N GLY A 117 10.21 12.15 -9.04
CA GLY A 117 8.97 11.54 -9.49
C GLY A 117 8.28 10.68 -8.41
N THR A 118 9.03 10.17 -7.43
CA THR A 118 8.47 9.39 -6.31
C THR A 118 8.26 10.23 -5.03
N ALA A 119 8.68 11.50 -5.06
CA ALA A 119 8.82 12.40 -3.92
C ALA A 119 9.41 11.69 -2.70
N LYS A 120 10.61 11.17 -2.86
CA LYS A 120 11.42 10.75 -1.72
C LYS A 120 11.68 11.94 -0.79
N PRO A 121 11.90 11.68 0.50
CA PRO A 121 12.42 12.69 1.41
C PRO A 121 13.76 13.20 0.87
N ARG A 122 13.96 14.51 0.95
CA ARG A 122 15.18 15.19 0.51
C ARG A 122 16.35 14.87 1.44
N PRO A 123 17.60 15.10 1.02
CA PRO A 123 18.78 14.88 1.87
C PRO A 123 18.71 15.61 3.23
N ASP A 124 18.19 16.83 3.28
CA ASP A 124 17.99 17.59 4.53
C ASP A 124 16.99 16.91 5.47
N GLU A 125 15.91 16.34 4.95
CA GLU A 125 14.93 15.59 5.73
C GLU A 125 15.51 14.26 6.23
N ARG A 126 16.31 13.57 5.40
CA ARG A 126 16.98 12.32 5.77
C ARG A 126 18.10 12.51 6.79
N ALA A 127 18.74 13.68 6.81
CA ALA A 127 19.75 14.02 7.80
C ALA A 127 19.16 14.24 9.20
N ARG A 128 17.91 14.72 9.28
CA ARG A 128 17.19 14.95 10.54
C ARG A 128 16.71 13.66 11.19
N VAL A 129 16.20 12.72 10.39
CA VAL A 129 15.66 11.45 10.86
C VAL A 129 16.16 10.31 9.97
N PRO A 130 16.71 9.22 10.52
CA PRO A 130 17.09 8.05 9.72
C PRO A 130 15.90 7.48 8.95
N HIS A 131 16.08 7.30 7.64
CA HIS A 131 15.10 6.66 6.76
C HIS A 131 15.64 5.34 6.23
N HIS A 132 14.83 4.29 6.35
CA HIS A 132 15.13 2.94 5.90
C HIS A 132 14.29 2.56 4.68
N LEU A 133 14.80 1.60 3.90
CA LEU A 133 14.16 1.07 2.69
C LEU A 133 13.92 2.11 1.60
N ILE A 134 14.80 3.10 1.55
CA ILE A 134 14.90 4.06 0.45
C ILE A 134 16.23 3.78 -0.26
N ASP A 135 16.25 3.80 -1.58
CA ASP A 135 17.48 3.60 -2.37
C ASP A 135 18.16 2.23 -2.17
N VAL A 136 17.37 1.19 -1.89
CA VAL A 136 17.82 -0.19 -1.61
C VAL A 136 17.84 -1.12 -2.83
N ALA A 137 17.36 -0.67 -3.99
CA ALA A 137 17.31 -1.44 -5.23
C ALA A 137 17.67 -0.59 -6.46
N ASP A 138 18.24 -1.22 -7.49
CA ASP A 138 18.35 -0.57 -8.79
C ASP A 138 16.99 -0.59 -9.52
N PRO A 139 16.61 0.46 -10.29
CA PRO A 139 15.38 0.44 -11.08
C PRO A 139 15.24 -0.74 -12.06
N ALA A 140 16.34 -1.35 -12.49
CA ALA A 140 16.33 -2.57 -13.31
C ALA A 140 16.02 -3.84 -12.49
N ASP A 141 16.26 -3.80 -11.19
CA ASP A 141 16.05 -4.93 -10.30
C ASP A 141 14.56 -5.10 -9.97
N ARG A 142 14.16 -6.36 -9.81
CA ARG A 142 12.85 -6.67 -9.23
C ARG A 142 12.89 -6.45 -7.71
N TYR A 143 12.01 -5.57 -7.22
CA TYR A 143 11.74 -5.39 -5.80
C TYR A 143 10.26 -5.64 -5.49
N ASP A 144 9.94 -6.86 -5.03
CA ASP A 144 8.57 -7.27 -4.75
C ASP A 144 8.24 -7.28 -3.24
N VAL A 145 6.99 -7.63 -2.91
CA VAL A 145 6.50 -7.63 -1.54
C VAL A 145 7.23 -8.64 -0.65
N PHE A 146 7.74 -9.74 -1.20
CA PHE A 146 8.44 -10.77 -0.44
C PHE A 146 9.78 -10.23 0.04
N ARG A 147 10.54 -9.63 -0.89
CA ARG A 147 11.79 -8.93 -0.58
C ARG A 147 11.55 -7.78 0.41
N TYR A 148 10.56 -6.93 0.15
CA TYR A 148 10.19 -5.85 1.07
C TYR A 148 9.92 -6.36 2.49
N GLN A 149 9.12 -7.41 2.64
CA GLN A 149 8.74 -7.93 3.95
C GLN A 149 9.97 -8.41 4.74
N ARG A 150 10.87 -9.15 4.10
CA ARG A 150 12.12 -9.62 4.71
C ARG A 150 12.98 -8.44 5.16
N ASP A 151 13.24 -7.52 4.24
CA ASP A 151 14.13 -6.38 4.48
C ASP A 151 13.54 -5.45 5.56
N ALA A 152 12.22 -5.23 5.54
CA ALA A 152 11.52 -4.42 6.54
C ALA A 152 11.49 -5.06 7.94
N ARG A 153 11.33 -6.37 8.05
CA ARG A 153 11.40 -7.05 9.36
C ARG A 153 12.81 -6.96 9.95
N ALA A 154 13.85 -7.16 9.14
CA ALA A 154 15.23 -6.98 9.59
C ALA A 154 15.49 -5.53 10.07
N VAL A 155 14.93 -4.53 9.39
CA VAL A 155 15.01 -3.13 9.83
C VAL A 155 14.27 -2.92 11.16
N LEU A 156 13.06 -3.47 11.34
CA LEU A 156 12.33 -3.38 12.60
C LEU A 156 13.11 -4.00 13.76
N ASP A 157 13.74 -5.16 13.54
CA ASP A 157 14.58 -5.84 14.53
C ASP A 157 15.82 -5.00 14.88
N ALA A 158 16.45 -4.37 13.88
CA ALA A 158 17.59 -3.49 14.09
C ALA A 158 17.20 -2.23 14.89
N ILE A 159 16.06 -1.62 14.59
CA ILE A 159 15.52 -0.48 15.35
C ILE A 159 15.18 -0.91 16.79
N ALA A 160 14.62 -2.11 16.97
CA ALA A 160 14.35 -2.73 18.27
C ALA A 160 15.61 -2.82 19.12
N ALA A 161 16.69 -3.33 18.53
CA ALA A 161 17.96 -3.53 19.20
C ALA A 161 18.59 -2.20 19.68
N ARG A 162 18.25 -1.08 19.03
CA ARG A 162 18.63 0.28 19.44
C ARG A 162 17.68 0.90 20.47
N GLY A 163 16.60 0.22 20.86
CA GLY A 163 15.59 0.73 21.78
C GLY A 163 14.77 1.90 21.23
N ARG A 164 14.72 2.07 19.90
CA ARG A 164 14.05 3.19 19.24
C ARG A 164 12.65 2.84 18.73
N THR A 165 11.83 3.87 18.49
CA THR A 165 10.51 3.71 17.88
C THR A 165 10.63 3.56 16.37
N ALA A 166 9.95 2.57 15.78
CA ALA A 166 9.85 2.45 14.33
C ALA A 166 8.59 3.15 13.81
N VAL A 167 8.76 4.11 12.91
CA VAL A 167 7.66 4.83 12.24
C VAL A 167 7.54 4.30 10.82
N VAL A 168 6.59 3.41 10.57
CA VAL A 168 6.31 2.83 9.24
C VAL A 168 5.45 3.81 8.45
N VAL A 169 5.91 4.25 7.29
CA VAL A 169 5.26 5.33 6.53
C VAL A 169 5.10 4.93 5.10
N GLY A 170 3.88 4.95 4.58
CA GLY A 170 3.73 4.68 3.16
C GLY A 170 2.31 4.63 2.66
N GLY A 171 2.21 4.57 1.34
CA GLY A 171 0.95 4.44 0.64
C GLY A 171 0.74 3.07 0.01
N THR A 172 1.72 2.17 0.06
CA THR A 172 1.60 0.84 -0.54
C THR A 172 0.92 -0.10 0.44
N GLY A 173 -0.42 -0.18 0.36
CA GLY A 173 -1.23 -0.96 1.31
C GLY A 173 -0.79 -2.42 1.45
N LEU A 174 -0.37 -3.06 0.35
CA LEU A 174 0.15 -4.44 0.39
C LEU A 174 1.45 -4.55 1.22
N TYR A 175 2.35 -3.57 1.16
CA TYR A 175 3.60 -3.56 1.92
C TYR A 175 3.34 -3.37 3.41
N VAL A 176 2.53 -2.38 3.76
CA VAL A 176 2.10 -2.16 5.16
C VAL A 176 1.47 -3.42 5.74
N ARG A 177 0.57 -4.05 4.96
CA ARG A 177 -0.10 -5.28 5.38
C ARG A 177 0.86 -6.46 5.54
N ALA A 178 1.77 -6.63 4.58
CA ALA A 178 2.80 -7.67 4.65
C ALA A 178 3.67 -7.51 5.89
N LEU A 179 4.04 -6.28 6.23
CA LEU A 179 4.86 -6.03 7.41
C LEU A 179 4.11 -6.28 8.72
N LEU A 180 2.86 -5.80 8.82
CA LEU A 180 2.16 -5.68 10.11
C LEU A 180 1.16 -6.81 10.42
N ASP A 181 0.50 -7.39 9.42
CA ASP A 181 -0.64 -8.31 9.64
C ASP A 181 -0.25 -9.79 9.77
N GLY A 182 1.03 -10.10 9.96
CA GLY A 182 1.48 -11.49 10.12
C GLY A 182 1.26 -12.34 8.86
N LEU A 183 1.22 -11.70 7.69
CA LEU A 183 1.24 -12.44 6.43
C LEU A 183 2.60 -13.14 6.33
N ASP A 184 2.65 -14.43 6.05
CA ASP A 184 3.91 -15.12 5.73
C ASP A 184 4.00 -15.24 4.21
N LEU A 185 4.30 -14.13 3.55
CA LEU A 185 4.37 -14.11 2.09
C LEU A 185 5.65 -14.82 1.62
N ALA A 186 6.76 -14.60 2.32
CA ALA A 186 8.07 -15.13 1.91
C ALA A 186 8.14 -16.67 1.90
N SER A 187 7.33 -17.36 2.69
CA SER A 187 7.25 -18.83 2.65
C SER A 187 6.50 -19.38 1.44
N ILE A 188 5.86 -18.54 0.64
CA ILE A 188 5.15 -18.98 -0.56
C ILE A 188 6.15 -19.00 -1.73
N PRO A 189 6.64 -20.17 -2.16
CA PRO A 189 7.60 -20.27 -3.25
C PRO A 189 7.04 -19.67 -4.55
N THR A 190 7.97 -19.31 -5.43
CA THR A 190 7.69 -18.87 -6.79
C THR A 190 8.57 -19.64 -7.76
N ASP A 191 8.03 -19.98 -8.91
CA ASP A 191 8.76 -20.65 -9.98
C ASP A 191 8.49 -19.87 -11.29
N PRO A 192 9.49 -19.15 -11.84
CA PRO A 192 9.34 -18.37 -13.06
C PRO A 192 8.93 -19.22 -14.27
N VAL A 193 9.44 -20.44 -14.38
CA VAL A 193 9.15 -21.35 -15.50
C VAL A 193 7.71 -21.84 -15.40
N LEU A 194 7.29 -22.25 -14.20
CA LEU A 194 5.90 -22.61 -13.94
C LEU A 194 4.96 -21.43 -14.21
N ARG A 195 5.31 -20.23 -13.76
CA ARG A 195 4.49 -19.03 -13.98
C ARG A 195 4.33 -18.74 -15.47
N ALA A 196 5.42 -18.75 -16.24
CA ALA A 196 5.38 -18.52 -17.68
C ALA A 196 4.47 -19.53 -18.40
N ARG A 197 4.49 -20.80 -17.98
CA ARG A 197 3.57 -21.83 -18.51
C ARG A 197 2.11 -21.54 -18.18
N ILE A 198 1.81 -21.14 -16.94
CA ILE A 198 0.45 -20.80 -16.52
C ILE A 198 -0.05 -19.54 -17.26
N GLU A 199 0.83 -18.57 -17.51
CA GLU A 199 0.51 -17.37 -18.31
C GLU A 199 0.20 -17.73 -19.76
N ALA A 200 1.01 -18.60 -20.39
CA ALA A 200 0.75 -19.10 -21.73
C ALA A 200 -0.56 -19.90 -21.82
N ASP A 201 -0.85 -20.76 -20.83
CA ASP A 201 -2.14 -21.46 -20.72
C ASP A 201 -3.31 -20.47 -20.62
N ALA A 202 -3.15 -19.38 -19.86
CA ALA A 202 -4.19 -18.37 -19.68
C ALA A 202 -4.45 -17.55 -20.95
N GLU A 203 -3.41 -17.31 -21.76
CA GLU A 203 -3.52 -16.66 -23.06
C GLU A 203 -4.21 -17.55 -24.10
N ARG A 204 -3.89 -18.85 -24.10
CA ARG A 204 -4.47 -19.83 -25.02
C ARG A 204 -5.92 -20.18 -24.67
N ASP A 205 -6.18 -20.50 -23.41
CA ASP A 205 -7.44 -21.12 -22.96
C ASP A 205 -8.41 -20.10 -22.32
N GLY A 206 -7.93 -18.89 -22.06
CA GLY A 206 -8.70 -17.78 -21.51
C GLY A 206 -8.81 -17.76 -19.97
N ALA A 207 -9.21 -16.60 -19.45
CA ALA A 207 -9.29 -16.32 -18.02
C ALA A 207 -10.25 -17.25 -17.25
N ASP A 208 -11.37 -17.64 -17.87
CA ASP A 208 -12.37 -18.50 -17.23
C ASP A 208 -11.86 -19.94 -17.06
N ALA A 209 -11.07 -20.45 -18.01
CA ALA A 209 -10.43 -21.75 -17.90
C ALA A 209 -9.42 -21.77 -16.76
N LEU A 210 -8.60 -20.72 -16.65
CA LEU A 210 -7.66 -20.56 -15.56
C LEU A 210 -8.37 -20.47 -14.19
N HIS A 211 -9.50 -19.75 -14.10
CA HIS A 211 -10.28 -19.66 -12.85
C HIS A 211 -10.91 -21.01 -12.47
N ARG A 212 -11.40 -21.80 -13.44
CA ARG A 212 -11.88 -23.16 -13.19
C ARG A 212 -10.76 -24.06 -12.65
N ARG A 213 -9.56 -23.98 -13.24
CA ARG A 213 -8.37 -24.68 -12.74
C ARG A 213 -8.05 -24.27 -11.30
N LEU A 214 -8.09 -22.98 -10.98
CA LEU A 214 -7.93 -22.52 -9.60
C LEU A 214 -9.01 -23.10 -8.68
N ARG A 215 -10.27 -23.13 -9.11
CA ARG A 215 -11.38 -23.68 -8.30
C ARG A 215 -11.20 -25.15 -7.96
N GLN A 216 -10.57 -25.93 -8.84
CA GLN A 216 -10.24 -27.33 -8.58
C GLN A 216 -9.09 -27.49 -7.57
N LEU A 217 -8.12 -26.57 -7.60
CA LEU A 217 -6.93 -26.62 -6.74
C LEU A 217 -7.15 -25.99 -5.36
N ASP A 218 -7.84 -24.86 -5.29
CA ASP A 218 -8.12 -24.09 -4.07
C ASP A 218 -9.48 -23.36 -4.21
N PRO A 219 -10.60 -24.05 -3.85
CA PRO A 219 -11.95 -23.49 -3.94
C PRO A 219 -12.14 -22.19 -3.14
N ASP A 220 -11.52 -22.11 -1.96
CA ASP A 220 -11.61 -20.96 -1.07
C ASP A 220 -10.94 -19.73 -1.69
N ALA A 221 -9.77 -19.92 -2.28
CA ALA A 221 -9.06 -18.86 -2.96
C ALA A 221 -9.77 -18.44 -4.26
N ALA A 222 -10.33 -19.39 -5.00
CA ALA A 222 -11.15 -19.14 -6.19
C ALA A 222 -12.40 -18.29 -5.88
N ALA A 223 -13.05 -18.51 -4.74
CA ALA A 223 -14.23 -17.74 -4.31
C ALA A 223 -13.90 -16.28 -3.96
N ARG A 224 -12.63 -15.98 -3.61
CA ARG A 224 -12.19 -14.65 -3.17
C ARG A 224 -11.54 -13.80 -4.28
N VAL A 225 -11.03 -14.43 -5.33
CA VAL A 225 -10.33 -13.75 -6.42
C VAL A 225 -11.30 -13.39 -7.55
N ASP A 226 -11.21 -12.16 -8.07
CA ASP A 226 -11.94 -11.76 -9.28
C ASP A 226 -11.36 -12.53 -10.48
N PRO A 227 -12.15 -13.33 -11.21
CA PRO A 227 -11.68 -14.11 -12.37
C PRO A 227 -11.02 -13.24 -13.45
N ARG A 228 -11.45 -11.98 -13.59
CA ARG A 228 -10.91 -11.04 -14.58
C ARG A 228 -9.51 -10.55 -14.23
N ASN A 229 -9.07 -10.75 -12.99
CA ASN A 229 -7.71 -10.42 -12.58
C ASN A 229 -6.76 -11.58 -12.88
N VAL A 230 -6.51 -11.83 -14.17
CA VAL A 230 -5.73 -12.97 -14.67
C VAL A 230 -4.40 -13.10 -13.93
N ARG A 231 -3.63 -12.00 -13.79
CA ARG A 231 -2.36 -11.99 -13.04
C ARG A 231 -2.49 -12.54 -11.60
N ARG A 232 -3.59 -12.21 -10.92
CA ARG A 232 -3.84 -12.70 -9.57
C ARG A 232 -4.25 -14.17 -9.58
N VAL A 233 -5.07 -14.59 -10.54
CA VAL A 233 -5.44 -16.01 -10.70
C VAL A 233 -4.21 -16.86 -11.04
N VAL A 234 -3.32 -16.41 -11.92
CA VAL A 234 -2.03 -17.05 -12.23
C VAL A 234 -1.23 -17.29 -10.95
N ARG A 235 -1.04 -16.24 -10.13
CA ARG A 235 -0.32 -16.39 -8.85
C ARG A 235 -1.00 -17.38 -7.90
N TYR A 236 -2.32 -17.39 -7.89
CA TYR A 236 -3.08 -18.29 -7.03
C TYR A 236 -2.94 -19.76 -7.48
N VAL A 237 -2.99 -20.01 -8.79
CA VAL A 237 -2.74 -21.35 -9.36
C VAL A 237 -1.31 -21.80 -9.10
N GLU A 238 -0.32 -20.94 -9.35
CA GLU A 238 1.09 -21.24 -9.11
C GLU A 238 1.32 -21.63 -7.64
N ALA A 239 0.85 -20.84 -6.68
CA ALA A 239 1.03 -21.18 -5.28
C ALA A 239 0.21 -22.41 -4.86
N ALA A 240 -0.99 -22.63 -5.41
CA ALA A 240 -1.74 -23.86 -5.13
C ALA A 240 -1.00 -25.11 -5.62
N LEU A 241 -0.33 -25.04 -6.77
CA LEU A 241 0.50 -26.14 -7.30
C LEU A 241 1.77 -26.37 -6.48
N LEU A 242 2.40 -25.31 -5.98
CA LEU A 242 3.65 -25.43 -5.22
C LEU A 242 3.44 -25.80 -3.74
N THR A 243 2.31 -25.40 -3.13
CA THR A 243 2.10 -25.53 -1.68
C THR A 243 0.82 -26.27 -1.28
N GLY A 244 0.03 -26.77 -2.24
CA GLY A 244 -1.26 -27.43 -1.97
C GLY A 244 -2.39 -26.48 -1.56
N GLY A 245 -2.23 -25.17 -1.79
CA GLY A 245 -3.26 -24.14 -1.54
C GLY A 245 -2.72 -22.85 -0.91
N LEU A 246 -3.32 -21.70 -1.25
CA LEU A 246 -3.01 -20.40 -0.65
C LEU A 246 -3.69 -20.24 0.71
N THR A 247 -4.91 -20.72 0.87
CA THR A 247 -5.71 -20.29 2.04
C THR A 247 -5.13 -20.77 3.38
N ALA A 248 -4.41 -21.90 3.38
CA ALA A 248 -3.73 -22.47 4.55
C ALA A 248 -2.33 -21.85 4.83
N SER A 249 -1.68 -21.22 3.84
CA SER A 249 -0.29 -20.74 3.95
C SER A 249 -0.14 -19.27 4.35
N TRP A 250 -1.19 -18.45 4.21
CA TRP A 250 -1.09 -16.99 4.32
C TRP A 250 -1.09 -16.43 5.75
N ARG A 251 -1.44 -17.24 6.75
CA ARG A 251 -1.57 -16.76 8.13
C ARG A 251 -0.73 -17.63 9.06
N ARG A 252 0.30 -17.02 9.64
CA ARG A 252 1.08 -17.57 10.75
C ARG A 252 1.26 -16.50 11.82
N ASP A 253 1.69 -16.94 13.01
CA ASP A 253 2.18 -16.08 14.08
C ASP A 253 3.24 -15.09 13.52
N GLY A 254 3.17 -13.82 13.93
CA GLY A 254 4.08 -12.78 13.44
C GLY A 254 3.42 -11.46 13.04
N ALA A 255 2.18 -11.20 13.49
CA ALA A 255 1.63 -9.84 13.44
C ALA A 255 2.50 -8.93 14.32
N VAL A 256 2.79 -7.73 13.82
CA VAL A 256 3.57 -6.73 14.54
C VAL A 256 2.59 -5.81 15.26
N PRO A 257 2.55 -5.82 16.60
CA PRO A 257 1.73 -4.88 17.36
C PRO A 257 2.09 -3.46 16.94
N SER A 258 1.09 -2.72 16.46
CA SER A 258 1.31 -1.40 15.86
C SER A 258 0.12 -0.49 16.09
N ARG A 259 0.43 0.78 16.39
CA ARG A 259 -0.56 1.87 16.37
C ARG A 259 -0.69 2.37 14.94
N ARG A 260 -1.91 2.42 14.39
CA ARG A 260 -2.13 2.76 12.98
C ARG A 260 -2.93 4.05 12.85
N ILE A 261 -2.32 5.06 12.25
CA ILE A 261 -2.93 6.37 11.98
C ILE A 261 -3.08 6.55 10.48
N GLY A 262 -4.31 6.79 10.03
CA GLY A 262 -4.64 7.05 8.64
C GLY A 262 -4.98 8.52 8.42
N LEU A 263 -4.35 9.15 7.42
CA LEU A 263 -4.70 10.51 7.00
C LEU A 263 -5.75 10.49 5.89
N ALA A 264 -6.87 11.15 6.11
CA ALA A 264 -7.99 11.25 5.18
C ALA A 264 -8.45 12.71 4.99
N PRO A 265 -7.65 13.56 4.31
CA PRO A 265 -8.08 14.90 3.97
C PRO A 265 -9.29 14.87 3.01
N PRO A 266 -10.09 15.96 2.95
CA PRO A 266 -11.20 16.09 2.01
C PRO A 266 -10.73 15.89 0.57
N ARG A 267 -11.60 15.29 -0.25
CA ARG A 267 -11.26 14.86 -1.61
C ARG A 267 -10.75 16.02 -2.48
N GLU A 268 -11.37 17.18 -2.36
CA GLU A 268 -11.08 18.38 -3.13
C GLU A 268 -9.68 18.90 -2.78
N ILE A 269 -9.33 18.87 -1.49
CA ILE A 269 -8.02 19.28 -0.99
C ILE A 269 -6.94 18.28 -1.45
N LEU A 270 -7.23 16.98 -1.39
CA LEU A 270 -6.32 15.94 -1.86
C LEU A 270 -6.05 16.06 -3.36
N ILE A 271 -7.08 16.33 -4.16
CA ILE A 271 -6.95 16.52 -5.61
C ILE A 271 -6.06 17.73 -5.92
N ALA A 272 -6.32 18.87 -5.29
CA ALA A 272 -5.50 20.07 -5.47
C ALA A 272 -4.04 19.84 -5.03
N ALA A 273 -3.82 19.10 -3.94
CA ALA A 273 -2.48 18.73 -3.48
C ALA A 273 -1.73 17.83 -4.46
N ILE A 274 -2.44 16.90 -5.12
CA ILE A 274 -1.87 16.05 -6.18
C ILE A 274 -1.45 16.90 -7.37
N GLU A 275 -2.32 17.80 -7.86
CA GLU A 275 -1.99 18.69 -8.99
C GLU A 275 -0.78 19.56 -8.70
N ALA A 276 -0.79 20.25 -7.55
CA ALA A 276 0.31 21.10 -7.14
C ALA A 276 1.62 20.30 -6.98
N ARG A 277 1.54 19.06 -6.49
CA ARG A 277 2.70 18.18 -6.38
C ARG A 277 3.27 17.80 -7.74
N VAL A 278 2.44 17.47 -8.72
CA VAL A 278 2.90 17.12 -10.08
C VAL A 278 3.58 18.32 -10.73
N ARG A 279 3.01 19.52 -10.61
CA ARG A 279 3.65 20.74 -11.14
C ARG A 279 5.01 21.00 -10.48
N ARG A 280 5.11 20.87 -9.15
CA ARG A 280 6.39 20.97 -8.44
C ARG A 280 7.42 19.92 -8.87
N MET A 281 7.01 18.73 -9.29
CA MET A 281 7.94 17.74 -9.83
C MET A 281 8.57 18.23 -11.13
N VAL A 282 7.78 18.88 -11.99
CA VAL A 282 8.29 19.51 -13.22
C VAL A 282 9.28 20.62 -12.87
N ASP A 283 8.89 21.54 -11.97
CA ASP A 283 9.76 22.64 -11.53
C ASP A 283 11.05 22.15 -10.87
N ALA A 284 11.01 21.00 -10.21
CA ALA A 284 12.17 20.39 -9.54
C ALA A 284 13.06 19.56 -10.48
N GLY A 285 12.72 19.42 -11.77
CA GLY A 285 13.56 18.72 -12.75
C GLY A 285 13.23 17.23 -12.96
N VAL A 286 11.97 16.79 -12.78
CA VAL A 286 11.58 15.38 -13.04
C VAL A 286 11.83 14.94 -14.49
N LEU A 287 11.85 15.89 -15.43
CA LEU A 287 12.19 15.62 -16.83
C LEU A 287 13.66 15.24 -17.00
N ASP A 288 14.56 15.89 -16.27
CA ASP A 288 15.99 15.59 -16.28
C ASP A 288 16.28 14.25 -15.60
N GLU A 289 15.62 13.98 -14.47
CA GLU A 289 15.63 12.67 -13.81
C GLU A 289 15.15 11.56 -14.76
N THR A 290 14.03 11.78 -15.44
CA THR A 290 13.50 10.82 -16.42
C THR A 290 14.49 10.62 -17.57
N ARG A 291 15.09 11.69 -18.10
CA ARG A 291 16.08 11.60 -19.18
C ARG A 291 17.30 10.79 -18.75
N ALA A 292 17.78 10.97 -17.53
CA ALA A 292 18.90 10.21 -16.99
C ALA A 292 18.56 8.71 -16.86
N LEU A 293 17.35 8.37 -16.44
CA LEU A 293 16.89 6.98 -16.37
C LEU A 293 16.78 6.34 -17.77
N LEU A 294 16.27 7.07 -18.75
CA LEU A 294 16.19 6.61 -20.15
C LEU A 294 17.58 6.43 -20.78
N ALA A 295 18.52 7.34 -20.51
CA ALA A 295 19.89 7.25 -21.00
C ALA A 295 20.63 6.01 -20.49
N ARG A 296 20.19 5.44 -19.36
CA ARG A 296 20.67 4.15 -18.84
C ARG A 296 20.07 2.92 -19.56
N GLY A 297 19.21 3.13 -20.55
CA GLY A 297 18.52 2.05 -21.28
C GLY A 297 17.34 1.43 -20.52
N LEU A 298 16.82 2.10 -19.48
CA LEU A 298 15.68 1.60 -18.73
C LEU A 298 14.38 1.81 -19.52
N ASP A 299 13.64 0.72 -19.75
CA ASP A 299 12.33 0.79 -20.38
C ASP A 299 11.30 1.41 -19.40
N PRO A 300 10.58 2.48 -19.78
CA PRO A 300 9.48 3.06 -18.99
C PRO A 300 8.38 2.07 -18.60
N SER A 301 8.23 0.96 -19.33
CA SER A 301 7.28 -0.11 -19.05
C SER A 301 7.64 -0.94 -17.81
N LEU A 302 8.89 -0.84 -17.32
CA LEU A 302 9.37 -1.60 -16.18
C LEU A 302 8.48 -1.39 -14.93
N PRO A 303 8.34 -2.41 -14.08
CA PRO A 303 7.58 -2.28 -12.85
C PRO A 303 8.01 -1.13 -11.95
N SER A 304 9.29 -0.71 -11.96
CA SER A 304 9.81 0.45 -11.25
C SER A 304 9.23 1.78 -11.79
N LEU A 305 9.24 1.95 -13.12
CA LEU A 305 8.85 3.16 -13.86
C LEU A 305 7.35 3.26 -14.21
N SER A 306 6.62 2.14 -14.16
CA SER A 306 5.18 2.07 -14.51
C SER A 306 4.23 2.90 -13.64
N GLY A 307 4.71 3.53 -12.56
CA GLY A 307 3.93 4.33 -11.63
C GLY A 307 4.48 5.75 -11.49
N HIS A 308 3.64 6.69 -11.03
CA HIS A 308 4.02 8.09 -10.77
C HIS A 308 4.46 8.93 -11.98
N GLY A 309 4.03 8.54 -13.19
CA GLY A 309 4.10 9.42 -14.36
C GLY A 309 5.33 9.28 -15.24
N TYR A 310 6.35 8.50 -14.88
CA TYR A 310 7.56 8.33 -15.71
C TYR A 310 7.27 7.90 -17.15
N VAL A 311 6.24 7.08 -17.38
CA VAL A 311 5.77 6.72 -18.74
C VAL A 311 5.31 7.96 -19.52
N HIS A 312 4.62 8.90 -18.88
CA HIS A 312 4.14 10.13 -19.52
C HIS A 312 5.27 11.12 -19.74
N TRP A 313 6.20 11.23 -18.78
CA TRP A 313 7.42 12.03 -18.92
C TRP A 313 8.29 11.53 -20.08
N ALA A 314 8.49 10.22 -20.19
CA ALA A 314 9.24 9.61 -21.28
C ALA A 314 8.57 9.88 -22.64
N ARG A 315 7.25 9.77 -22.73
CA ARG A 315 6.50 10.09 -23.96
C ARG A 315 6.58 11.57 -24.34
N HIS A 316 6.57 12.46 -23.37
CA HIS A 316 6.81 13.89 -23.62
C HIS A 316 8.23 14.14 -24.14
N LEU A 317 9.24 13.57 -23.49
CA LEU A 317 10.64 13.66 -23.92
C LEU A 317 10.87 13.09 -25.33
N GLY A 318 10.09 12.08 -25.72
CA GLY A 318 10.08 11.52 -27.08
C GLY A 318 9.21 12.27 -28.09
N GLY A 319 8.62 13.43 -27.73
CA GLY A 319 7.80 14.26 -28.64
C GLY A 319 6.38 13.74 -28.89
N ALA A 320 5.96 12.65 -28.25
CA ALA A 320 4.64 12.03 -28.46
C ALA A 320 3.51 12.70 -27.65
N LEU A 321 3.83 13.61 -26.72
CA LEU A 321 2.89 14.36 -25.88
C LEU A 321 3.42 15.76 -25.61
N THR A 322 2.52 16.73 -25.46
CA THR A 322 2.89 18.03 -24.87
C THR A 322 3.20 17.88 -23.38
N LEU A 323 3.90 18.86 -22.80
CA LEU A 323 4.19 18.85 -21.36
C LEU A 323 2.90 18.90 -20.53
N GLU A 324 1.93 19.73 -20.92
CA GLU A 324 0.65 19.83 -20.21
C GLU A 324 -0.17 18.53 -20.33
N ASP A 325 -0.13 17.83 -21.46
CA ASP A 325 -0.77 16.50 -21.57
C ASP A 325 -0.11 15.49 -20.62
N ALA A 326 1.22 15.48 -20.53
CA ALA A 326 1.94 14.60 -19.62
C ALA A 326 1.65 14.92 -18.15
N ILE A 327 1.52 16.20 -17.80
CA ILE A 327 1.07 16.65 -16.48
C ILE A 327 -0.35 16.14 -16.20
N ALA A 328 -1.29 16.37 -17.12
CA ALA A 328 -2.69 15.97 -16.96
C ALA A 328 -2.84 14.44 -16.79
N LEU A 329 -2.11 13.66 -17.58
CA LEU A 329 -2.08 12.20 -17.47
C LEU A 329 -1.47 11.73 -16.14
N THR A 330 -0.38 12.36 -15.70
CA THR A 330 0.25 12.04 -14.41
C THR A 330 -0.67 12.36 -13.24
N VAL A 331 -1.36 13.51 -13.27
CA VAL A 331 -2.39 13.87 -12.27
C VAL A 331 -3.50 12.84 -12.26
N ARG A 332 -4.05 12.48 -13.44
CA ARG A 332 -5.12 11.48 -13.58
C ARG A 332 -4.73 10.15 -12.96
N ASP A 333 -3.53 9.66 -13.27
CA ASP A 333 -3.08 8.35 -12.81
C ASP A 333 -2.74 8.36 -11.31
N THR A 334 -2.20 9.47 -10.81
CA THR A 334 -1.98 9.68 -9.37
C THR A 334 -3.28 9.73 -8.59
N ARG A 335 -4.34 10.36 -9.12
CA ARG A 335 -5.69 10.32 -8.53
C ARG A 335 -6.26 8.91 -8.51
N ARG A 336 -6.11 8.15 -9.59
CA ARG A 336 -6.53 6.73 -9.65
C ARG A 336 -5.78 5.90 -8.62
N TYR A 337 -4.48 6.14 -8.46
CA TYR A 337 -3.66 5.48 -7.45
C TYR A 337 -4.11 5.81 -6.02
N SER A 338 -4.30 7.09 -5.70
CA SER A 338 -4.84 7.56 -4.42
C SER A 338 -6.15 6.86 -4.04
N ARG A 339 -7.09 6.72 -4.98
CA ARG A 339 -8.35 5.97 -4.75
C ARG A 339 -8.09 4.51 -4.40
N ARG A 340 -7.18 3.83 -5.12
CA ARG A 340 -6.82 2.44 -4.83
C ARG A 340 -6.18 2.29 -3.45
N GLN A 341 -5.32 3.24 -3.03
CA GLN A 341 -4.72 3.25 -1.70
C GLN A 341 -5.80 3.33 -0.61
N MET A 342 -6.80 4.22 -0.78
CA MET A 342 -7.92 4.31 0.15
C MET A 342 -8.74 3.02 0.22
N THR A 343 -8.95 2.32 -0.90
CA THR A 343 -9.62 1.01 -0.89
C THR A 343 -8.85 -0.04 -0.08
N TRP A 344 -7.52 0.01 -0.07
CA TRP A 344 -6.71 -0.87 0.77
C TRP A 344 -6.85 -0.52 2.25
N PHE A 345 -6.60 0.73 2.62
CA PHE A 345 -6.52 1.12 4.03
C PHE A 345 -7.89 1.16 4.72
N ARG A 346 -8.99 1.46 4.03
CA ARG A 346 -10.34 1.45 4.65
C ARG A 346 -10.81 0.07 5.08
N ARG A 347 -10.18 -1.00 4.58
CA ARG A 347 -10.47 -2.38 5.00
C ARG A 347 -9.77 -2.76 6.31
N ASP A 348 -8.85 -1.92 6.78
CA ASP A 348 -8.15 -2.13 8.04
C ASP A 348 -8.95 -1.48 9.18
N GLY A 349 -9.60 -2.32 9.99
CA GLY A 349 -10.36 -1.88 11.15
C GLY A 349 -9.51 -1.35 12.30
N ALA A 350 -8.19 -1.57 12.29
CA ALA A 350 -7.29 -1.09 13.33
C ALA A 350 -6.78 0.34 13.10
N THR A 351 -7.08 0.96 11.94
CA THR A 351 -6.60 2.30 11.59
C THR A 351 -7.51 3.38 12.16
N ARG A 352 -6.96 4.26 13.01
CA ARG A 352 -7.61 5.51 13.43
C ARG A 352 -7.44 6.56 12.33
N TRP A 353 -8.55 7.02 11.76
CA TRP A 353 -8.54 8.00 10.68
C TRP A 353 -8.66 9.43 11.21
N ILE A 354 -7.84 10.32 10.66
CA ILE A 354 -7.79 11.74 11.02
C ILE A 354 -7.86 12.56 9.73
N ASP A 355 -8.70 13.60 9.75
CA ASP A 355 -8.67 14.64 8.73
C ASP A 355 -7.66 15.72 9.17
N PRO A 356 -6.48 15.81 8.53
CA PRO A 356 -5.42 16.75 8.92
C PRO A 356 -5.78 18.22 8.60
N THR A 357 -6.95 18.49 8.02
CA THR A 357 -7.42 19.84 7.72
C THR A 357 -8.23 20.47 8.85
N VAL A 358 -8.65 19.65 9.83
CA VAL A 358 -9.45 20.06 10.99
C VAL A 358 -8.80 19.74 12.33
N GLU A 359 -7.92 18.73 12.38
CA GLU A 359 -7.24 18.29 13.60
C GLU A 359 -5.74 18.10 13.32
N ASP A 360 -4.87 18.49 14.25
CA ASP A 360 -3.46 18.11 14.19
C ASP A 360 -3.34 16.61 14.51
N PRO A 361 -2.85 15.77 13.59
CA PRO A 361 -2.74 14.33 13.85
C PRO A 361 -1.63 13.96 14.84
N LEU A 362 -0.71 14.86 15.20
CA LEU A 362 0.44 14.53 16.04
C LEU A 362 0.03 14.05 17.45
N PRO A 363 -0.78 14.78 18.25
CA PRO A 363 -1.17 14.32 19.58
C PRO A 363 -1.86 12.95 19.59
N ALA A 364 -2.76 12.72 18.62
CA ALA A 364 -3.43 11.44 18.44
C ALA A 364 -2.48 10.30 18.04
N THR A 365 -1.35 10.63 17.39
CA THR A 365 -0.33 9.65 17.02
C THR A 365 0.60 9.30 18.18
N LEU A 366 0.90 10.28 19.05
CA LEU A 366 1.81 10.14 20.18
C LEU A 366 1.18 9.53 21.43
N SER A 367 -0.13 9.68 21.62
CA SER A 367 -0.82 9.10 22.79
C SER A 367 -0.62 7.58 22.87
N GLU A 368 -0.63 7.05 24.10
CA GLU A 368 -0.46 5.62 24.37
C GLU A 368 -1.63 4.79 23.83
#